data_AF-A0A183LP99-F1
#
_entry.id   AF-A0A183LP99-F1
#
_cell.length_a   1.000
_cell.length_b   1.000
_cell.length_c   1.000
_cell.angle_alpha   90.00
_cell.angle_beta   90.00
_cell.angle_gamma   90.00
#
_symmetry.space_group_name_H-M   'P 1'
#
loop_
_entity.id
_entity.type
_entity.pdbx_description
1 polymer ?
#
loop_
_entity_poly.entity_id
_entity_poly.type
_entity_poly.pdbx_seq_one_letter_code
_entity_poly.pdbx_strand_id
1 'polypeptide(L)' 'MTNQLLAEEKIKKRRWKWIGYRLWKSSNCITRQAPTWNPEGKRERRRPKNTLRRTIESVMGRINNNWKELEKIAQDRILC' A
#
# COMPACT_ATOMS: atom_id res chain seq x y z
N MET A 1 27.21 -2.75 8.45
CA MET A 1 26.41 -2.23 7.31
C MET A 1 25.38 -3.21 6.73
N THR A 2 25.44 -4.51 7.03
CA THR A 2 24.51 -5.54 6.51
C THR A 2 23.14 -5.59 7.21
N ASN A 3 23.10 -5.28 8.50
CA ASN A 3 21.86 -5.38 9.30
C ASN A 3 20.78 -4.36 8.94
N GLN A 4 21.15 -3.18 8.42
CA GLN A 4 20.20 -2.14 8.01
C GLN A 4 19.45 -2.53 6.73
N LEU A 5 20.15 -3.05 5.72
CA LEU A 5 19.54 -3.56 4.49
C LEU A 5 18.61 -4.75 4.77
N LEU A 6 19.02 -5.66 5.64
CA LEU A 6 18.22 -6.82 6.04
C LEU A 6 16.93 -6.40 6.76
N ALA A 7 16.99 -5.35 7.59
CA ALA A 7 15.84 -4.79 8.28
C ALA A 7 14.87 -4.11 7.28
N GLU A 8 15.40 -3.35 6.33
CA GLU A 8 14.59 -2.73 5.27
C GLU A 8 13.89 -3.76 4.39
N GLU A 9 14.56 -4.86 4.02
CA GLU A 9 13.94 -5.95 3.26
C GLU A 9 12.84 -6.67 4.04
N LYS A 10 13.05 -6.91 5.34
CA LYS A 10 12.01 -7.48 6.22
C LYS A 10 10.81 -6.54 6.32
N ILE A 11 11.04 -5.24 6.46
CA ILE A 11 9.96 -4.24 6.49
C ILE A 11 9.23 -4.17 5.15
N LYS A 12 9.95 -4.24 4.02
CA LYS A 12 9.36 -4.29 2.67
C LYS A 12 8.49 -5.52 2.49
N LYS A 13 8.98 -6.72 2.82
CA LYS A 13 8.20 -7.96 2.74
C LYS A 13 6.92 -7.91 3.58
N ARG A 14 7.00 -7.40 4.81
CA ARG A 14 5.82 -7.21 5.68
C ARG A 14 4.81 -6.22 5.09
N ARG A 15 5.28 -5.10 4.53
CA ARG A 15 4.42 -4.11 3.87
C ARG A 15 3.75 -4.69 2.63
N TRP A 16 4.48 -5.45 1.81
CA TRP A 16 3.92 -6.12 0.63
C TRP A 16 2.85 -7.14 0.99
N LYS A 17 3.13 -8.02 1.97
CA LYS A 17 2.14 -8.99 2.47
C LYS A 17 0.86 -8.31 2.96
N TRP A 18 1.00 -7.16 3.64
CA TRP A 18 -0.14 -6.39 4.13
C TRP A 18 -0.93 -5.72 2.99
N ILE A 19 -0.25 -5.22 1.96
CA ILE A 19 -0.89 -4.64 0.76
C ILE A 19 -1.61 -5.74 -0.03
N GLY A 20 -0.98 -6.89 -0.26
CA GLY A 20 -1.59 -8.05 -0.90
C GLY A 20 -2.85 -8.51 -0.16
N TYR A 21 -2.78 -8.65 1.17
CA TYR A 21 -3.94 -9.00 2.00
C TYR A 21 -5.10 -8.01 1.88
N ARG A 22 -4.82 -6.71 1.82
CA ARG A 22 -5.84 -5.66 1.68
C ARG A 22 -6.44 -5.62 0.28
N LEU A 23 -5.63 -5.79 -0.77
CA LEU A 23 -6.09 -5.82 -2.16
C LEU A 23 -6.90 -7.07 -2.48
N TRP A 24 -6.60 -8.17 -1.78
CA TRP A 24 -7.34 -9.43 -1.86
C TRP A 24 -8.78 -9.32 -1.31
N LYS A 25 -9.05 -8.43 -0.36
CA LYS A 25 -10.41 -8.19 0.09
C LYS A 25 -11.27 -7.71 -1.08
N SER A 26 -12.57 -8.06 -1.04
CA SER A 26 -13.54 -7.69 -2.09
C SER A 26 -13.51 -6.19 -2.36
N SER A 27 -13.82 -5.81 -3.60
CA SER A 27 -13.88 -4.42 -4.07
C SER A 27 -14.79 -3.53 -3.21
N ASN A 28 -15.80 -4.12 -2.59
CA ASN A 28 -16.75 -3.44 -1.69
C ASN A 28 -16.19 -3.19 -0.28
N CYS A 29 -15.02 -3.71 0.05
CA CYS A 29 -14.44 -3.55 1.37
C CYS A 29 -13.94 -2.11 1.57
N ILE A 30 -14.47 -1.43 2.59
CA ILE A 30 -14.12 -0.04 2.95
C ILE A 30 -12.59 0.13 3.10
N THR A 31 -11.89 -0.88 3.63
CA THR A 31 -10.42 -0.82 3.77
C THR A 31 -9.67 -0.78 2.45
N ARG A 32 -10.27 -1.28 1.35
CA ARG A 32 -9.72 -1.26 0.00
C ARG A 32 -10.06 0.04 -0.76
N GLN A 33 -11.19 0.67 -0.46
CA GLN A 33 -11.61 1.95 -1.06
C GLN A 33 -11.04 3.18 -0.34
N ALA A 34 -10.75 3.07 0.96
CA ALA A 34 -10.19 4.16 1.76
C ALA A 34 -8.91 4.83 1.19
N PRO A 35 -7.98 4.12 0.52
CA PRO A 35 -6.81 4.74 -0.10
C PRO A 35 -7.12 5.57 -1.35
N THR A 36 -8.17 5.23 -2.10
CA THR A 36 -8.60 5.94 -3.32
C THR A 36 -9.56 7.08 -3.02
N TRP A 37 -10.16 7.10 -1.83
CA TRP A 37 -11.07 8.17 -1.42
C TRP A 37 -10.33 9.50 -1.28
N ASN A 38 -10.81 10.51 -2.01
CA ASN A 38 -10.40 11.90 -1.82
C ASN A 38 -11.29 12.52 -0.73
N PRO A 39 -10.78 12.80 0.49
CA PRO A 39 -11.61 13.39 1.53
C PRO A 39 -11.98 14.83 1.12
N GLU A 40 -13.28 15.08 1.03
CA GLU A 40 -13.82 16.39 0.71
C GLU A 40 -13.71 17.29 1.96
N GLY A 41 -12.80 18.27 1.93
CA GLY A 41 -12.61 19.22 3.03
C GLY A 41 -11.16 19.69 3.23
N LYS A 42 -11.00 20.86 3.86
CA LYS A 42 -9.68 21.37 4.25
C LYS A 42 -9.12 20.55 5.41
N ARG A 43 -7.99 19.90 5.18
CA ARG A 43 -7.24 19.15 6.19
C ARG A 43 -6.61 20.12 7.20
N GLU A 44 -6.72 19.83 8.50
CA GLU A 44 -6.05 20.64 9.54
C GLU A 44 -4.52 20.63 9.36
N ARG A 45 -3.90 21.81 9.48
CA ARG A 45 -2.44 22.02 9.32
C ARG A 45 -1.59 21.12 10.23
N ARG A 46 -2.13 20.64 11.35
CA ARG A 46 -1.43 19.81 12.34
C ARG A 46 -1.54 18.30 12.08
N ARG A 47 -2.40 17.86 11.16
CA ARG A 47 -2.58 16.43 10.88
C ARG A 47 -1.42 15.92 10.01
N PRO A 48 -0.66 14.89 10.45
CA PRO A 48 0.51 14.44 9.71
C PRO A 48 0.15 13.96 8.30
N LYS A 49 1.03 14.28 7.35
CA LYS A 49 0.83 14.16 5.89
C LYS A 49 1.00 12.73 5.37
N ASN A 50 1.41 11.81 6.23
CA ASN A 50 1.70 10.40 5.94
C ASN A 50 0.42 9.55 6.02
N THR A 51 -0.39 9.63 4.96
CA THR A 51 -1.59 8.81 4.80
C THR A 51 -1.21 7.40 4.34
N LEU A 52 -2.00 6.37 4.70
CA LEU A 52 -1.93 5.01 4.16
C LEU A 52 -1.77 4.98 2.63
N ARG A 53 -2.41 5.93 1.94
CA ARG A 53 -2.26 6.18 0.50
C ARG A 53 -0.79 6.38 0.07
N ARG A 54 -0.03 7.25 0.75
CA ARG A 54 1.39 7.52 0.42
C ARG A 54 2.30 6.34 0.69
N THR A 55 2.01 5.54 1.73
CA THR A 55 2.77 4.32 1.99
C THR A 55 2.56 3.30 0.89
N ILE A 56 1.33 3.20 0.35
CA ILE A 56 1.04 2.33 -0.79
C ILE A 56 1.68 2.93 -2.05
N GLU A 57 1.49 4.22 -2.35
CA GLU A 57 2.09 4.92 -3.50
C GLU A 57 3.62 4.82 -3.53
N SER A 58 4.29 4.97 -2.39
CA SER A 58 5.76 4.82 -2.29
C SER A 58 6.21 3.37 -2.50
N VAL A 59 5.40 2.39 -2.10
CA VAL A 59 5.68 0.97 -2.31
C VAL A 59 5.44 0.58 -3.77
N MET A 60 4.38 1.11 -4.40
CA MET A 60 4.06 0.90 -5.82
C MET A 60 5.02 1.63 -6.77
N GLY A 61 5.39 2.88 -6.45
CA GLY A 61 6.29 3.70 -7.26
C GLY A 61 7.71 3.13 -7.39
N ARG A 62 8.06 2.13 -6.57
CA ARG A 62 9.32 1.38 -6.70
C ARG A 62 9.27 0.24 -7.73
N ILE A 63 8.07 -0.22 -8.10
CA ILE A 63 7.87 -1.34 -9.04
C ILE A 63 7.34 -0.81 -10.40
N ASN A 64 6.94 0.46 -10.47
CA ASN A 64 6.44 1.09 -11.69
C ASN A 64 5.20 0.40 -12.31
N ASN A 65 4.46 -0.37 -11.49
CA ASN A 65 3.25 -1.07 -11.90
C ASN A 65 2.01 -0.21 -11.65
N ASN A 66 1.01 -0.37 -12.50
CA ASN A 66 -0.28 0.29 -12.34
C ASN A 66 -1.14 -0.42 -11.26
N TRP A 67 -2.07 0.30 -10.64
CA TRP A 67 -3.03 -0.22 -9.65
C TRP A 67 -3.78 -1.47 -10.15
N LYS A 68 -4.14 -1.47 -11.44
CA LYS A 68 -4.87 -2.58 -12.08
C LYS A 68 -4.02 -3.85 -12.20
N GLU A 69 -2.71 -3.73 -12.37
CA GLU A 69 -1.79 -4.86 -12.44
C GLU A 69 -1.50 -5.43 -11.06
N LEU A 70 -1.31 -4.54 -10.07
CA LEU A 70 -1.14 -4.96 -8.67
C LEU A 70 -2.37 -5.69 -8.13
N GLU A 71 -3.57 -5.29 -8.57
CA GLU A 71 -4.79 -5.98 -8.23
C GLU A 71 -4.80 -7.42 -8.78
N LYS A 72 -4.39 -7.61 -10.04
CA LYS A 72 -4.26 -8.95 -10.64
C LYS A 72 -3.25 -9.81 -9.88
N ILE A 73 -2.05 -9.27 -9.64
CA ILE A 73 -0.98 -10.00 -8.92
C ILE A 73 -1.40 -10.35 -7.47
N ALA A 74 -2.15 -9.46 -6.82
CA ALA A 74 -2.71 -9.73 -5.48
C ALA A 74 -3.79 -10.82 -5.50
N GLN A 75 -4.62 -10.87 -6.54
CA GLN A 75 -5.62 -11.93 -6.74
C GLN A 75 -4.96 -13.29 -7.06
N ASP A 76 -3.86 -13.27 -7.82
CA ASP A 76 -3.04 -14.44 -8.15
C ASP A 76 -2.20 -14.96 -6.97
N ARG A 77 -2.31 -14.33 -5.79
CA ARG A 77 -1.61 -14.67 -4.52
C ARG A 77 -0.07 -14.58 -4.59
N ILE A 78 0.50 -14.00 -5.64
CA ILE A 78 1.95 -13.86 -5.82
C ILE A 78 2.55 -12.86 -4.80
N LEU A 79 1.74 -11.94 -4.28
CA LEU A 79 2.14 -10.92 -3.29
C LEU A 79 1.86 -11.30 -1.82
N CYS A 80 1.36 -12.52 -1.53
CA CYS A 80 1.09 -13.03 -0.17
C CYS A 80 2.30 -13.75 0.44
#